data_AF-A0A6J4TDH0-F1
#
_entry.id   AF-A0A6J4TDH0-F1
#
_cell.length_a   1.000
_cell.length_b   1.000
_cell.length_c   1.000
_cell.angle_alpha   90.00
_cell.angle_beta   90.00
_cell.angle_gamma   90.00
#
_symmetry.space_group_name_H-M   'P 1'
#
loop_
_entity.id
_entity.type
_entity.pdbx_description
1 polymer ?
#
loop_
_entity_poly.entity_id
_entity_poly.type
_entity_poly.pdbx_seq_one_letter_code
_entity_poly.pdbx_strand_id
1 'polypeptide(L)'
;AAWPSLQAGIRGTVTVDDADTAAAMEELAEAGMEIGESGAAPLAALRALVRDPAADELRRAALPPASRVLLVATEGRTGVAP
;
A
#
# COMPACT_ATOMS: atom_id res chain seq x y z
N ALA A 1 8.04 -22.42 -7.10
CA ALA A 1 6.79 -21.94 -6.47
C ALA A 1 7.15 -20.97 -5.35
N ALA A 2 6.53 -19.79 -5.28
CA ALA A 2 6.89 -18.75 -4.31
C ALA A 2 6.06 -18.79 -3.01
N TRP A 3 4.89 -19.44 -3.01
CA TRP A 3 3.93 -19.38 -1.91
C TRP A 3 4.47 -19.81 -0.54
N PRO A 4 5.20 -20.93 -0.37
CA PRO A 4 5.71 -21.31 0.94
C PRO A 4 6.66 -20.25 1.54
N SER A 5 7.48 -19.62 0.71
CA SER A 5 8.39 -18.55 1.14
C SER A 5 7.63 -17.28 1.51
N LEU A 6 6.59 -16.91 0.76
CA LEU A 6 5.73 -15.76 1.07
C LEU A 6 4.97 -15.98 2.38
N GLN A 7 4.32 -17.13 2.52
CA GLN A 7 3.54 -17.48 3.71
C GLN A 7 4.38 -17.44 4.98
N ALA A 8 5.64 -17.87 4.92
CA ALA A 8 6.57 -17.82 6.04
C ALA A 8 7.08 -16.40 6.37
N GLY A 9 7.04 -15.47 5.40
CA GLY A 9 7.61 -14.13 5.53
C GLY A 9 6.61 -13.00 5.75
N ILE A 10 5.33 -13.18 5.42
CA ILE A 10 4.31 -12.14 5.59
C ILE A 10 3.74 -12.12 7.01
N ARG A 11 3.58 -10.91 7.57
CA ARG A 11 2.94 -10.72 8.88
C ARG A 11 1.41 -10.71 8.79
N GLY A 12 0.88 -10.32 7.64
CA GLY A 12 -0.53 -10.27 7.32
C GLY A 12 -0.75 -9.69 5.93
N THR A 13 -2.02 -9.56 5.56
CA THR A 13 -2.46 -9.05 4.25
C THR A 13 -3.52 -7.98 4.46
N VAL A 14 -3.52 -6.97 3.59
CA VAL A 14 -4.53 -5.91 3.56
C VAL A 14 -5.10 -5.86 2.15
N THR A 15 -6.41 -5.74 2.05
CA THR A 15 -7.12 -5.51 0.79
C THR A 15 -7.59 -4.06 0.77
N VAL A 16 -7.63 -3.48 -0.43
CA VAL A 16 -8.12 -2.12 -0.69
C VAL A 16 -8.97 -2.14 -1.94
N ASP A 17 -9.85 -1.16 -2.06
CA ASP A 17 -10.65 -0.98 -3.26
C ASP A 17 -9.89 -0.11 -4.28
N ASP A 18 -10.29 -0.19 -5.55
CA ASP A 18 -9.71 0.64 -6.62
C ASP A 18 -9.82 2.14 -6.30
N ALA A 19 -10.89 2.55 -5.62
CA ALA A 19 -11.10 3.93 -5.19
C ALA A 19 -10.03 4.41 -4.18
N ASP A 20 -9.62 3.56 -3.25
CA ASP A 20 -8.54 3.89 -2.29
C ASP A 20 -7.21 4.06 -3.01
N THR A 21 -6.99 3.24 -4.04
CA THR A 21 -5.79 3.28 -4.86
C THR A 21 -5.75 4.52 -5.74
N ALA A 22 -6.87 4.90 -6.35
CA ALA A 22 -7.01 6.15 -7.10
C ALA A 22 -6.72 7.38 -6.22
N ALA A 23 -7.27 7.43 -5.02
CA ALA A 23 -6.97 8.50 -4.05
C ALA A 23 -5.48 8.52 -3.65
N ALA A 24 -4.84 7.34 -3.54
CA ALA A 24 -3.41 7.25 -3.29
C ALA A 24 -2.56 7.74 -4.47
N MET A 25 -2.99 7.51 -5.71
CA MET A 25 -2.32 8.05 -6.90
C MET A 25 -2.37 9.58 -6.93
N GLU A 26 -3.52 10.17 -6.61
CA GLU A 26 -3.68 11.63 -6.55
C GLU A 26 -2.73 12.25 -5.51
N GLU A 27 -2.68 11.69 -4.30
CA GLU A 27 -1.77 12.19 -3.25
C GLU A 27 -0.29 12.05 -3.64
N LEU A 28 0.09 10.94 -4.28
CA LEU A 28 1.46 10.76 -4.79
C LEU A 28 1.79 11.79 -5.87
N ALA A 29 0.86 12.09 -6.78
CA ALA A 29 1.03 13.10 -7.81
C ALA A 29 1.15 14.51 -7.22
N GLU A 30 0.37 14.85 -6.17
CA GLU A 30 0.53 16.10 -5.42
C GLU A 30 1.92 16.25 -4.79
N ALA A 31 2.56 15.12 -4.43
CA ALA A 31 3.93 15.07 -3.96
C ALA A 31 4.98 14.98 -5.09
N GLY A 32 4.57 15.11 -6.36
CA GLY A 32 5.44 15.08 -7.54
C GLY A 32 5.87 13.68 -7.98
N MET A 33 5.16 12.63 -7.54
CA MET A 33 5.43 11.23 -7.89
C MET A 33 4.34 10.68 -8.81
N GLU A 34 4.68 10.51 -10.08
CA GLU A 34 3.78 9.98 -11.10
C GLU A 34 3.72 8.44 -11.03
N ILE A 35 2.93 7.91 -10.09
CA ILE A 35 2.79 6.47 -9.80
C ILE A 35 1.45 5.93 -10.33
N GLY A 36 1.48 4.73 -10.91
CA GLY A 36 0.29 4.04 -11.44
C GLY A 36 -0.51 3.32 -10.36
N GLU A 37 -1.64 2.73 -10.74
CA GLU A 37 -2.59 2.09 -9.83
C GLU A 37 -1.93 0.99 -8.99
N SER A 38 -1.31 0.00 -9.64
CA SER A 38 -0.67 -1.11 -8.90
C SER A 38 0.50 -0.61 -8.04
N GLY A 39 1.16 0.47 -8.47
CA GLY A 39 2.25 1.11 -7.73
C GLY A 39 1.78 1.91 -6.50
N ALA A 40 0.56 2.44 -6.52
CA ALA A 40 -0.03 3.23 -5.44
C ALA A 40 -0.74 2.36 -4.39
N ALA A 41 -1.10 1.11 -4.73
CA ALA A 41 -1.79 0.18 -3.84
C ALA A 41 -1.12 0.01 -2.45
N PRO A 42 0.22 -0.03 -2.30
CA PRO A 42 0.85 -0.11 -0.97
C PRO A 42 0.56 1.11 -0.08
N LEU A 43 0.41 2.31 -0.65
CA LEU A 43 0.07 3.50 0.12
C LEU A 43 -1.39 3.47 0.58
N ALA A 44 -2.30 3.05 -0.29
CA ALA A 44 -3.69 2.78 0.06
C ALA A 44 -3.79 1.75 1.19
N ALA A 45 -3.07 0.62 1.06
CA ALA A 45 -3.05 -0.44 2.07
C ALA A 45 -2.48 0.02 3.41
N LEU A 46 -1.43 0.86 3.41
CA LEU A 46 -0.90 1.44 4.65
C LEU A 46 -1.94 2.34 5.34
N ARG A 47 -2.71 3.13 4.57
CA ARG A 47 -3.81 3.95 5.13
C ARG A 47 -4.90 3.09 5.73
N ALA A 48 -5.34 2.06 5.01
CA ALA A 48 -6.33 1.11 5.52
C ALA A 48 -5.84 0.47 6.82
N LEU A 49 -4.61 -0.03 6.85
CA LEU A 49 -3.99 -0.61 8.05
C LEU A 49 -3.94 0.36 9.24
N VAL A 50 -3.67 1.66 8.99
CA VAL A 50 -3.58 2.69 10.03
C VAL A 50 -4.95 3.15 10.53
N ARG A 51 -5.93 3.28 9.63
CA ARG A 51 -7.21 3.94 9.91
C ARG A 51 -8.34 2.98 10.25
N ASP A 52 -8.34 1.78 9.70
CA ASP A 52 -9.40 0.79 9.95
C ASP A 52 -9.27 0.21 11.37
N PRO A 53 -10.27 0.39 12.23
CA PRO A 53 -10.29 -0.23 13.56
C PRO A 53 -10.20 -1.77 13.51
N ALA A 54 -10.72 -2.40 12.45
CA ALA A 54 -10.65 -3.85 12.27
C ALA A 54 -9.20 -4.34 12.05
N ALA A 55 -8.31 -3.46 11.60
CA ALA A 55 -6.90 -3.79 11.35
C ALA A 55 -6.00 -3.62 12.60
N ASP A 56 -6.56 -3.30 13.77
CA ASP A 56 -5.79 -2.96 14.98
C ASP A 56 -4.82 -4.06 15.44
N GLU A 57 -5.21 -5.33 15.37
CA GLU A 57 -4.32 -6.45 15.69
C GLU A 57 -3.11 -6.50 14.75
N LEU A 58 -3.36 -6.51 13.44
CA LEU A 58 -2.31 -6.53 12.44
C LEU A 58 -1.42 -5.29 12.53
N ARG A 59 -2.01 -4.10 12.73
CA ARG A 59 -1.29 -2.84 12.89
C ARG A 59 -0.33 -2.90 14.08
N ARG A 60 -0.77 -3.36 15.25
CA ARG A 60 0.13 -3.51 16.41
C ARG A 60 1.25 -4.50 16.15
N ALA A 61 0.96 -5.56 15.40
CA ALA A 61 1.91 -6.63 15.10
C ALA A 61 2.94 -6.27 14.01
N ALA A 62 2.59 -5.38 13.08
CA ALA A 62 3.40 -5.05 11.90
C ALA A 62 3.97 -3.62 11.93
N LEU A 63 3.36 -2.69 12.66
CA LEU A 63 3.72 -1.27 12.70
C LEU A 63 3.79 -0.76 14.16
N PRO A 64 4.77 -1.21 14.97
CA PRO A 64 5.00 -0.63 16.29
C PRO A 64 5.36 0.88 16.20
N PRO A 65 5.29 1.62 17.32
CA PRO A 65 5.72 3.02 17.36
C PRO A 65 7.14 3.21 16.80
N ALA A 66 7.35 4.33 16.08
CA ALA A 66 8.63 4.67 15.40
C ALA A 66 9.06 3.72 14.27
N SER A 67 8.14 2.94 13.70
CA SER A 67 8.41 2.13 12.51
C SER A 67 8.83 2.99 11.31
N ARG A 68 9.75 2.45 10.51
CA ARG A 68 10.09 2.98 9.18
C ARG A 68 9.45 2.08 8.14
N VAL A 69 8.65 2.65 7.26
CA VAL A 69 7.90 1.90 6.24
C VAL A 69 8.53 2.14 4.87
N LEU A 70 8.83 1.05 4.16
CA LEU A 70 9.20 1.08 2.74
C LEU A 70 7.98 0.68 1.92
N LEU A 71 7.58 1.53 0.98
CA LEU A 71 6.57 1.23 -0.03
C LEU A 71 7.28 1.05 -1.37
N VAL A 72 6.91 0.02 -2.12
CA VAL A 72 7.50 -0.28 -3.42
C VAL A 72 6.46 0.04 -4.49
N ALA A 73 6.69 1.12 -5.25
CA ALA A 73 5.95 1.39 -6.45
C ALA A 73 6.46 0.49 -7.58
N THR A 74 5.58 -0.34 -8.14
CA THR A 74 5.92 -1.31 -9.19
C THR A 74 5.85 -0.72 -10.59
N GLU A 75 5.11 0.38 -10.76
CA GLU A 75 4.89 1.06 -12.04
C GLU A 75 4.73 2.57 -11.86
N GLY A 76 5.08 3.33 -12.90
CA GLY A 76 4.68 4.73 -13.04
C GLY A 76 3.25 4.85 -13.55
N ARG A 77 2.77 6.07 -13.82
CA ARG A 77 1.42 6.27 -14.38
C ARG A 77 1.24 5.51 -15.70
N THR A 78 0.26 4.61 -15.69
CA THR A 78 -0.18 3.81 -16.83
C THR A 78 -1.46 4.42 -17.40
N GLY A 79 -1.30 5.44 -18.23
CA GLY A 79 -2.39 6.15 -18.91
C GLY A 79 -1.81 7.22 -19.83
N VAL A 80 -2.41 7.43 -21.00
CA VAL A 80 -1.89 8.39 -21.99
C VAL A 80 -2.09 9.80 -21.41
N ALA A 81 -1.01 10.56 -21.23
CA ALA A 81 -1.10 11.99 -20.97
C ALA A 81 -1.92 12.65 -22.11
N PRO A 82 -2.79 13.64 -21.82
CA PRO A 82 -3.42 14.42 -22.87
C PRO A 82 -2.38 15.12 -23.77
#